data_AF-A0A972TQ72-F1
#
_entry.id   AF-A0A972TQ72-F1
#
_cell.length_a   1.000
_cell.length_b   1.000
_cell.length_c   1.000
_cell.angle_alpha   90.00
_cell.angle_beta   90.00
_cell.angle_gamma   90.00
#
_symmetry.space_group_name_H-M   'P 1'
#
loop_
_entity.id
_entity.type
_entity.pdbx_description
1 polymer ?
#
loop_
_entity_poly.entity_id
_entity_poly.type
_entity_poly.pdbx_seq_one_letter_code
_entity_poly.pdbx_strand_id
1 'polypeptide(L)' 'MEKNDIPYENLDVGENEEARAEMVHKSGQLGVPVIEVDGEILLDFNEKELKQKLGI' A
#
# COMPACT_ATOMS: atom_id res chain seq x y z
N MET A 1 -6.68 7.10 -5.73
CA MET A 1 -6.83 7.82 -4.46
C MET A 1 -7.34 9.24 -4.70
N GLU A 2 -6.58 10.12 -5.38
CA GLU A 2 -7.00 11.51 -5.69
C GLU A 2 -8.33 11.61 -6.45
N LYS A 3 -8.61 10.70 -7.38
CA LYS A 3 -9.85 10.72 -8.17
C LYS A 3 -11.11 10.38 -7.38
N ASN A 4 -10.96 9.82 -6.18
CA ASN A 4 -12.04 9.36 -5.31
C ASN A 4 -11.99 10.05 -3.92
N ASP A 5 -11.19 11.12 -3.76
CA ASP A 5 -10.97 11.81 -2.48
C ASP A 5 -10.54 10.89 -1.32
N ILE A 6 -9.82 9.82 -1.64
CA ILE A 6 -9.35 8.85 -0.63
C ILE A 6 -8.03 9.36 -0.06
N PRO A 7 -7.95 9.65 1.25
CA PRO A 7 -6.71 10.06 1.88
C PRO A 7 -5.70 8.90 1.78
N TYR A 8 -4.50 9.22 1.31
CA TYR A 8 -3.41 8.26 1.21
C TYR A 8 -2.10 8.95 1.58
N GLU A 9 -1.21 8.17 2.16
CA GLU A 9 0.17 8.59 2.38
C GLU A 9 1.05 7.87 1.37
N ASN A 10 1.97 8.61 0.74
CA ASN A 10 2.95 8.02 -0.15
C ASN A 10 4.30 7.97 0.60
N LEU A 11 4.76 6.76 0.86
CA LEU A 11 6.04 6.50 1.50
C LEU A 11 7.01 5.94 0.47
N ASP A 12 8.06 6.70 0.15
CA ASP A 12 9.13 6.25 -0.72
C ASP A 12 10.10 5.36 0.07
N VAL A 13 10.01 4.04 -0.13
CA VAL A 13 10.87 3.04 0.52
C VAL A 13 12.29 2.98 -0.05
N GLY A 14 12.57 3.68 -1.15
CA GLY A 14 13.90 3.85 -1.72
C GLY A 14 14.70 4.91 -0.97
N GLU A 15 14.04 5.99 -0.55
CA GLU A 15 14.65 7.07 0.25
C GLU A 15 14.47 6.85 1.76
N ASN A 16 13.38 6.21 2.19
CA ASN A 16 13.06 5.97 3.60
C ASN A 16 13.27 4.50 3.98
N GLU A 17 14.38 4.26 4.69
CA GLU A 17 14.77 2.92 5.12
C GLU A 17 13.85 2.32 6.20
N GLU A 18 13.23 3.16 7.05
CA GLU A 18 12.23 2.73 8.04
C GLU A 18 10.95 2.28 7.35
N ALA A 19 10.46 3.05 6.38
CA ALA A 19 9.30 2.67 5.57
C ALA A 19 9.56 1.36 4.80
N ARG A 20 10.80 1.16 4.30
CA ARG A 20 11.20 -0.11 3.69
C ARG A 20 11.14 -1.25 4.69
N ALA A 21 11.67 -1.06 5.90
CA ALA A 21 11.66 -2.09 6.94
C ALA A 21 10.22 -2.45 7.35
N GLU A 22 9.34 -1.46 7.54
CA GLU A 22 7.92 -1.69 7.82
C GLU A 22 7.21 -2.38 6.67
N MET A 23 7.42 -1.94 5.43
CA MET A 23 6.87 -2.59 4.24
C MET A 23 7.26 -4.06 4.21
N VAL A 24 8.55 -4.39 4.38
CA VAL A 24 9.03 -5.78 4.37
C VAL A 24 8.48 -6.57 5.55
N HIS A 25 8.41 -5.96 6.74
CA HIS A 25 7.91 -6.63 7.93
C HIS A 25 6.43 -6.98 7.81
N LYS A 26 5.61 -6.04 7.33
CA LYS A 26 4.17 -6.24 7.22
C LYS A 26 3.79 -7.07 5.98
N SER A 27 4.44 -6.84 4.83
CA SER A 27 4.11 -7.50 3.55
C SER A 27 4.86 -8.83 3.33
N GLY A 28 6.03 -9.00 3.97
CA GLY A 28 6.95 -10.10 3.68
C GLY A 28 7.65 -9.97 2.31
N GLN A 29 7.40 -8.89 1.58
CA GLN A 29 7.92 -8.65 0.24
C GLN A 29 8.97 -7.53 0.25
N LEU A 30 10.05 -7.70 -0.53
CA LEU A 30 11.13 -6.72 -0.70
C LEU A 30 10.87 -5.72 -1.83
N GLY A 31 9.87 -5.98 -2.68
CA GLY A 31 9.54 -5.20 -3.87
C GLY A 31 8.26 -4.37 -3.70
N VAL A 32 8.26 -3.21 -4.36
CA VAL A 32 7.08 -2.36 -4.59
C VAL A 32 6.34 -2.81 -5.86
N PRO A 33 5.05 -2.47 -6.02
CA PRO A 33 4.19 -1.72 -5.09
C PRO A 33 3.63 -2.57 -3.96
N VAL A 34 3.48 -1.98 -2.77
CA VAL A 34 2.77 -2.54 -1.61
C VAL A 34 1.74 -1.52 -1.17
N ILE A 35 0.47 -1.94 -1.02
CA ILE A 35 -0.61 -1.06 -0.56
C ILE A 35 -1.18 -1.63 0.73
N GLU A 36 -1.22 -0.81 1.77
CA GLU A 36 -1.93 -1.10 3.02
C GLU A 36 -3.25 -0.33 3.04
N VAL A 37 -4.37 -1.03 3.27
CA VAL A 37 -5.71 -0.45 3.40
C VAL A 37 -6.33 -0.99 4.66
N ASP A 38 -6.65 -0.12 5.61
CA ASP A 38 -7.23 -0.50 6.92
C ASP A 38 -6.46 -1.60 7.67
N GLY A 39 -5.11 -1.61 7.52
CA GLY A 39 -4.23 -2.61 8.14
C GLY A 39 -4.12 -3.93 7.36
N GLU A 40 -4.81 -4.08 6.23
CA GLU A 40 -4.66 -5.21 5.32
C GLU A 40 -3.70 -4.88 4.18
N ILE A 41 -2.76 -5.78 3.91
CA ILE A 41 -1.77 -5.59 2.86
C ILE A 41 -2.18 -6.29 1.57
N LEU A 42 -2.15 -5.50 0.50
CA LEU A 42 -2.33 -5.92 -0.89
C LEU A 42 -0.95 -6.03 -1.53
N LEU A 43 -0.50 -7.27 -1.74
CA LEU A 43 0.82 -7.63 -2.28
C LEU A 43 0.90 -7.52 -3.81
N ASP A 44 -0.22 -7.78 -4.48
CA ASP A 44 -0.41 -7.53 -5.90
C ASP A 44 -1.29 -6.30 -6.03
N PHE A 45 -0.88 -5.32 -6.83
CA PHE A 45 -1.70 -4.17 -7.17
C PHE A 45 -2.95 -4.65 -7.93
N ASN A 46 -3.97 -5.08 -7.20
CA ASN A 46 -5.23 -5.53 -7.73
C ASN A 46 -6.26 -4.42 -7.57
N GLU A 47 -6.46 -3.65 -8.65
CA GLU A 47 -7.42 -2.55 -8.68
C GLU A 47 -8.83 -2.98 -8.24
N LYS A 48 -9.24 -4.21 -8.57
CA LYS A 48 -10.57 -4.72 -8.21
C LYS A 48 -10.69 -4.98 -6.72
N GLU A 49 -9.72 -5.66 -6.11
CA GLU A 49 -9.69 -5.88 -4.66
C GLU A 49 -9.56 -4.55 -3.90
N LEU A 50 -8.73 -3.64 -4.42
CA LEU A 50 -8.57 -2.30 -3.86
C LEU A 50 -9.89 -1.53 -3.87
N LYS A 51 -10.62 -1.52 -5.00
CA LYS A 51 -11.94 -0.90 -5.11
C LYS A 51 -12.96 -1.53 -4.14
N GLN A 52 -12.96 -2.85 -4.02
CA GLN A 52 -13.82 -3.56 -3.06
C GLN A 52 -13.52 -3.18 -1.62
N LYS A 53 -12.24 -3.09 -1.22
CA LYS A 53 -11.85 -2.66 0.12
C LYS A 53 -12.20 -1.20 0.40
N LEU A 54 -12.05 -0.34 -0.60
CA LEU A 54 -12.37 1.08 -0.51
C LEU A 54 -13.87 1.37 -0.67
N GLY A 55 -14.70 0.37 -0.96
CA GLY A 55 -16.15 0.51 -1.10
C GLY A 55 -16.61 1.34 -2.30
N ILE A 56 -15.81 1.36 -3.38
CA ILE A 56 -16.02 2.18 -4.59
C ILE A 56 -16.14 1.35 -5.88
#